data_AF-A0A955E0G7-F1
#
_entry.id   AF-A0A955E0G7-F1
#
_cell.length_a   1.000
_cell.length_b   1.000
_cell.length_c   1.000
_cell.angle_alpha   90.00
_cell.angle_beta   90.00
_cell.angle_gamma   90.00
#
_symmetry.space_group_name_H-M   'P 1'
#
loop_
_entity.id
_entity.type
_entity.pdbx_description
1 polymer ?
#
loop_
_entity_poly.entity_id
_entity_poly.type
_entity_poly.pdbx_seq_one_letter_code
_entity_poly.pdbx_strand_id
1 'polypeptide(L)'
;MTVLILRKVKNKIVEVLSDLRYEMFAFLLFVLTRLNNLGYDMFNTDVWKWKSRIYDFGEGIFTLSFEKTLQRYHPGVTLMWLGALGVKLQSFYYKVVLGFSPPDNDIQTVFILHFFQKIV
;
A
#
# COMPACT_ATOMS: atom_id res chain seq x y z
N MET A 1 -34.35 -1.76 -27.75
CA MET A 1 -33.74 -2.94 -27.08
C MET A 1 -32.68 -2.54 -26.05
N THR A 2 -31.76 -1.63 -26.38
CA THR A 2 -30.65 -1.17 -25.49
C THR A 2 -31.10 -0.55 -24.16
N VAL A 3 -32.15 0.28 -24.16
CA VAL A 3 -32.67 0.95 -22.94
C VAL A 3 -33.24 -0.04 -21.93
N LEU A 4 -33.91 -1.10 -22.40
CA LEU A 4 -34.45 -2.17 -21.54
C LEU A 4 -33.34 -2.99 -20.88
N ILE A 5 -32.25 -3.25 -21.61
CA ILE A 5 -31.08 -3.95 -21.08
C ILE A 5 -30.42 -3.10 -19.98
N LEU A 6 -30.18 -1.81 -20.24
CA LEU A 6 -29.60 -0.89 -19.24
C LEU A 6 -30.45 -0.79 -17.97
N ARG A 7 -31.78 -0.74 -18.11
CA ARG A 7 -32.70 -0.70 -16.95
C ARG A 7 -32.65 -2.00 -16.15
N LYS A 8 -32.58 -3.16 -16.81
CA LYS A 8 -32.46 -4.46 -16.14
C LYS A 8 -31.15 -4.59 -15.38
N VAL A 9 -30.04 -4.16 -15.99
CA VAL A 9 -28.72 -4.13 -15.34
C VAL A 9 -28.73 -3.23 -14.11
N LYS A 10 -29.26 -1.99 -14.24
CA LYS A 10 -29.38 -1.05 -13.11
C LYS A 10 -30.15 -1.66 -11.95
N ASN A 11 -31.31 -2.26 -12.22
CA ASN A 11 -32.13 -2.87 -11.18
C ASN A 11 -31.42 -4.03 -10.49
N LYS A 12 -30.69 -4.86 -11.26
CA LYS A 12 -29.92 -5.97 -10.68
C LYS A 12 -28.75 -5.49 -9.82
N ILE A 13 -28.09 -4.39 -10.21
CA ILE A 13 -27.05 -3.76 -9.38
C ILE A 13 -27.64 -3.26 -8.05
N VAL A 14 -28.78 -2.57 -8.10
CA VAL A 14 -29.44 -2.06 -6.87
C VAL A 14 -29.84 -3.21 -5.93
N GLU A 15 -30.38 -4.30 -6.48
CA GLU A 15 -30.71 -5.51 -5.71
C GLU A 15 -29.46 -6.07 -5.01
N VAL A 16 -28.37 -6.27 -5.75
CA VAL A 16 -27.10 -6.79 -5.19
C VAL A 16 -26.52 -5.85 -4.13
N LEU A 17 -26.53 -4.54 -4.35
CA LEU A 17 -26.03 -3.57 -3.36
C LEU A 17 -26.90 -3.53 -2.10
N SER A 18 -28.23 -3.70 -2.24
CA SER A 18 -29.16 -3.76 -1.11
C SER A 18 -28.95 -5.01 -0.26
N ASP A 19 -28.59 -6.13 -0.90
CA ASP A 19 -28.27 -7.38 -0.21
C ASP A 19 -26.95 -7.27 0.55
N LEU A 20 -25.96 -6.57 0.00
CA LEU A 20 -24.63 -6.37 0.60
C LEU A 20 -24.56 -5.20 1.59
N ARG A 21 -25.69 -4.62 2.01
CA ARG A 21 -25.71 -3.38 2.79
C ARG A 21 -24.98 -3.49 4.14
N TYR A 22 -25.02 -4.66 4.79
CA TYR A 22 -24.40 -4.86 6.10
C TYR A 22 -22.90 -5.08 5.95
N GLU A 23 -22.48 -5.78 4.90
CA GLU A 23 -21.08 -5.99 4.51
C GLU A 23 -20.43 -4.66 4.14
N MET A 24 -21.13 -3.83 3.35
CA MET A 24 -20.69 -2.47 3.04
C MET A 24 -20.57 -1.61 4.30
N PHE A 25 -21.55 -1.68 5.20
CA PHE A 25 -21.49 -0.97 6.47
C PHE A 25 -20.32 -1.44 7.34
N ALA A 26 -20.13 -2.74 7.49
CA ALA A 26 -19.02 -3.32 8.25
C ALA A 26 -17.66 -2.95 7.64
N PHE A 27 -17.55 -3.00 6.30
CA PHE A 27 -16.36 -2.55 5.58
C PHE A 27 -16.05 -1.08 5.84
N LEU A 28 -17.04 -0.19 5.69
CA LEU A 28 -16.87 1.23 5.95
C LEU A 28 -16.51 1.50 7.41
N LEU A 29 -17.16 0.85 8.36
CA LEU A 29 -16.83 0.96 9.78
C LEU A 29 -15.37 0.56 10.05
N PHE A 30 -14.91 -0.54 9.46
CA PHE A 30 -13.53 -1.00 9.61
C PHE A 30 -12.52 -0.05 8.97
N VAL A 31 -12.78 0.41 7.75
CA VAL A 31 -11.89 1.35 7.05
C VAL A 31 -11.81 2.67 7.83
N LEU A 32 -12.95 3.28 8.16
CA LEU A 32 -13.00 4.59 8.82
C LEU A 32 -12.32 4.58 10.20
N THR A 33 -12.51 3.52 10.98
CA THR A 33 -11.86 3.39 12.30
C THR A 33 -10.34 3.22 12.20
N ARG A 34 -9.84 2.66 11.09
CA ARG A 34 -8.41 2.43 10.86
C ARG A 34 -7.69 3.60 10.19
N LEU A 35 -8.42 4.52 9.53
CA LEU A 35 -7.82 5.68 8.85
C LEU A 35 -6.96 6.54 9.77
N ASN A 36 -7.36 6.74 11.03
CA ASN A 36 -6.63 7.61 11.96
C ASN A 36 -5.21 7.10 12.29
N ASN A 37 -5.00 5.78 12.22
CA ASN A 37 -3.71 5.15 12.55
C ASN A 37 -2.96 4.67 11.31
N LEU A 38 -3.34 5.14 10.12
CA LEU A 38 -2.73 4.70 8.87
C LEU A 38 -1.25 5.12 8.83
N GLY A 39 -0.36 4.15 8.98
CA GLY A 39 1.10 4.34 8.97
C GLY A 39 1.75 4.09 10.33
N TYR A 40 0.99 4.18 11.42
CA TYR A 40 1.49 4.10 12.81
C TYR A 40 1.10 2.81 13.55
N ASP A 41 0.19 2.03 12.99
CA ASP A 41 -0.36 0.77 13.53
C ASP A 41 0.62 -0.42 13.49
N MET A 42 1.68 -0.35 12.69
CA MET A 42 2.65 -1.43 12.52
C MET A 42 4.06 -0.93 12.87
N PHE A 43 4.36 -0.76 14.16
CA PHE A 43 5.71 -0.45 14.62
C PHE A 43 6.21 -1.56 15.54
N ASN A 44 7.26 -2.26 15.10
CA ASN A 44 7.89 -3.36 15.85
C ASN A 44 9.40 -3.35 15.64
N THR A 45 10.11 -4.28 16.30
CA THR A 45 11.57 -4.39 16.21
C THR A 45 12.07 -4.81 14.82
N ASP A 46 11.24 -5.44 14.00
CA ASP A 46 11.60 -5.91 12.66
C ASP A 46 11.35 -4.86 11.56
N VAL A 47 10.73 -3.72 11.89
CA VAL A 47 10.37 -2.69 10.91
C VAL A 47 11.57 -2.20 10.10
N TRP A 48 12.71 -2.02 10.76
CA TRP A 48 13.95 -1.57 10.12
C TRP A 48 14.51 -2.62 9.17
N LYS A 49 14.37 -3.91 9.51
CA LYS A 49 14.78 -5.01 8.64
C LYS A 49 13.89 -5.06 7.40
N TRP A 50 12.56 -4.93 7.57
CA TRP A 50 11.63 -4.89 6.45
C TRP A 50 11.87 -3.69 5.54
N LYS A 51 12.13 -2.50 6.11
CA LYS A 51 12.53 -1.32 5.35
C LYS A 51 13.78 -1.63 4.52
N SER A 52 14.87 -2.10 5.13
CA SER A 52 16.12 -2.41 4.41
C SER A 52 15.89 -3.37 3.25
N ARG A 53 15.19 -4.49 3.49
CA ARG A 53 14.94 -5.52 2.46
C ARG A 53 14.19 -4.97 1.25
N ILE A 54 13.20 -4.12 1.49
CA ILE A 54 12.40 -3.52 0.43
C ILE A 54 13.23 -2.50 -0.36
N TYR A 55 14.06 -1.70 0.33
CA TYR A 55 14.98 -0.76 -0.30
C TYR A 55 16.01 -1.50 -1.15
N ASP A 56 16.66 -2.53 -0.60
CA ASP A 56 17.66 -3.35 -1.29
C ASP A 56 17.06 -4.07 -2.51
N PHE A 57 15.87 -4.66 -2.36
CA PHE A 57 15.16 -5.30 -3.47
C PHE A 57 14.83 -4.28 -4.58
N GLY A 58 14.23 -3.16 -4.21
CA GLY A 58 13.89 -2.10 -5.16
C GLY A 58 15.12 -1.56 -5.88
N GLU A 59 16.17 -1.24 -5.12
CA GLU A 59 17.46 -0.80 -5.67
C GLU A 59 18.00 -1.85 -6.65
N GLY A 60 18.10 -3.12 -6.24
CA GLY A 60 18.61 -4.21 -7.08
C GLY A 60 17.88 -4.36 -8.41
N ILE A 61 16.56 -4.15 -8.43
CA ILE A 61 15.77 -4.15 -9.67
C ILE A 61 16.11 -2.94 -10.53
N PHE A 62 16.11 -1.72 -9.96
CA PHE A 62 16.26 -0.49 -10.73
C PHE A 62 17.71 -0.16 -11.13
N THR A 63 18.70 -0.75 -10.47
CA THR A 63 20.13 -0.59 -10.78
C THR A 63 20.73 -1.81 -11.48
N LEU A 64 19.92 -2.83 -11.80
CA LEU A 64 20.36 -4.12 -12.35
C LEU A 64 21.37 -4.87 -11.45
N SER A 65 21.39 -4.56 -10.15
CA SER A 65 22.23 -5.23 -9.15
C SER A 65 21.46 -6.39 -8.52
N PHE A 66 21.22 -7.45 -9.31
CA PHE A 66 20.31 -8.53 -8.93
C PHE A 66 20.70 -9.29 -7.66
N GLU A 67 21.96 -9.23 -7.22
CA GLU A 67 22.35 -9.79 -5.91
C GLU A 67 21.53 -9.18 -4.76
N LYS A 68 21.19 -7.89 -4.86
CA LYS A 68 20.40 -7.17 -3.86
C LYS A 68 18.93 -7.60 -3.87
N THR A 69 18.48 -8.35 -4.87
CA THR A 69 17.13 -8.91 -4.87
C THR A 69 17.00 -10.19 -4.03
N LEU A 70 18.14 -10.79 -3.64
CA LEU A 70 18.19 -11.97 -2.77
C LEU A 70 18.00 -11.56 -1.31
N GLN A 71 16.75 -11.56 -0.87
CA GLN A 71 16.37 -11.18 0.49
C GLN A 71 16.28 -12.38 1.43
N ARG A 72 16.99 -12.32 2.57
CA ARG A 72 16.99 -13.39 3.59
C ARG A 72 15.65 -13.45 4.33
N TYR A 73 15.33 -14.63 4.87
CA TYR A 73 14.07 -14.97 5.55
C TYR A 73 12.84 -15.04 4.63
N HIS A 74 13.06 -15.33 3.34
CA HIS A 74 12.04 -15.63 2.33
C HIS A 74 10.83 -14.68 2.36
N PRO A 75 11.05 -13.35 2.24
CA PRO A 75 9.92 -12.47 2.05
C PRO A 75 9.21 -12.83 0.74
N GLY A 76 7.88 -12.76 0.73
CA GLY A 76 7.11 -13.01 -0.49
C GLY A 76 7.52 -12.04 -1.60
N VAL A 77 7.77 -12.54 -2.81
CA VAL A 77 8.18 -11.72 -3.96
C VAL A 77 7.15 -10.62 -4.25
N THR A 78 5.86 -10.93 -4.15
CA THR A 78 4.78 -9.95 -4.29
C THR A 78 4.88 -8.83 -3.25
N LEU A 79 5.20 -9.18 -1.99
CA LEU A 79 5.39 -8.19 -0.93
C LEU A 79 6.58 -7.27 -1.22
N MET A 80 7.66 -7.80 -1.81
CA MET A 80 8.82 -6.99 -2.20
C MET A 80 8.48 -6.02 -3.32
N TRP A 81 7.70 -6.44 -4.32
CA TRP A 81 7.23 -5.56 -5.38
C TRP A 81 6.31 -4.45 -4.87
N LEU A 82 5.28 -4.79 -4.08
CA LEU A 82 4.38 -3.79 -3.48
C LEU A 82 5.15 -2.85 -2.55
N GLY A 83 6.08 -3.38 -1.75
CA GLY A 83 6.97 -2.60 -0.91
C GLY A 83 7.80 -1.62 -1.74
N ALA A 84 8.43 -2.07 -2.82
CA ALA A 84 9.26 -1.23 -3.69
C ALA A 84 8.43 -0.15 -4.39
N LEU A 85 7.19 -0.46 -4.79
CA LEU A 85 6.24 0.53 -5.31
C LEU A 85 5.91 1.58 -4.24
N GLY A 86 5.64 1.16 -3.01
CA GLY A 86 5.44 2.05 -1.86
C GLY A 86 6.65 2.98 -1.62
N VAL A 87 7.89 2.46 -1.72
CA VAL A 87 9.11 3.28 -1.62
C VAL A 87 9.19 4.32 -2.74
N LYS A 88 8.78 3.99 -3.98
CA LYS A 88 8.77 4.96 -5.08
C LYS A 88 7.73 6.07 -4.85
N LEU A 89 6.53 5.71 -4.40
CA LEU A 89 5.48 6.69 -4.06
C LEU A 89 5.93 7.60 -2.91
N GLN A 90 6.52 7.03 -1.85
CA GLN A 90 7.11 7.79 -0.77
C GLN A 90 8.20 8.75 -1.29
N SER A 91 9.15 8.23 -2.07
CA SER A 91 10.26 9.02 -2.60
C SER A 91 9.75 10.17 -3.48
N PHE A 92 8.70 9.92 -4.27
CA PHE A 92 8.01 10.94 -5.05
C PHE A 92 7.38 12.00 -4.14
N TYR A 93 6.64 11.59 -3.11
CA TYR A 93 6.04 12.51 -2.14
C TYR A 93 7.07 13.42 -1.46
N TYR A 94 8.16 12.83 -0.94
CA TYR A 94 9.24 13.60 -0.33
C TYR A 94 9.85 14.61 -1.29
N LYS A 95 10.18 14.19 -2.52
CA LYS A 95 10.85 15.06 -3.50
C LYS A 95 9.95 16.15 -4.05
N VAL A 96 8.70 15.82 -4.36
CA VAL A 96 7.78 16.73 -5.07
C VAL A 96 6.95 17.59 -4.12
N VAL A 97 6.52 17.03 -2.98
CA VAL A 97 5.66 17.76 -2.03
C VAL A 97 6.49 18.42 -0.93
N LEU A 98 7.46 17.70 -0.35
CA LEU A 98 8.26 18.22 0.77
C LEU A 98 9.53 18.95 0.33
N GLY A 99 10.03 18.69 -0.90
CA GLY A 99 11.19 19.37 -1.47
C GLY A 99 12.56 18.86 -0.99
N PHE A 100 12.61 17.72 -0.31
CA PHE A 100 13.88 17.10 0.13
C PHE A 100 13.82 15.57 0.00
N SER A 101 14.98 14.89 0.11
CA SER A 101 15.03 13.42 0.05
C SER A 101 14.69 12.81 1.43
N PRO A 102 14.04 11.63 1.48
CA PRO A 102 13.72 10.97 2.74
C PRO A 102 14.97 10.83 3.63
N PRO A 103 14.95 11.33 4.87
CA PRO A 103 16.09 11.21 5.78
C PRO A 103 16.42 9.75 6.11
N ASP A 104 17.70 9.44 6.17
CA ASP A 104 18.17 8.14 6.64
C ASP A 104 17.98 8.02 8.16
N ASN A 105 17.64 6.81 8.62
CA ASN A 105 17.46 6.48 10.05
C ASN A 105 16.44 7.33 10.83
N ASP A 106 15.48 7.92 10.14
CA ASP A 106 14.40 8.67 10.76
C ASP A 106 13.11 7.83 10.91
N ILE A 107 12.45 7.97 12.06
CA ILE A 107 11.21 7.25 12.40
C ILE A 107 10.03 7.76 11.58
N GLN A 108 9.94 9.07 11.31
CA GLN A 108 8.84 9.62 10.50
C GLN A 108 8.87 9.05 9.07
N THR A 109 10.07 8.86 8.54
CA THR A 109 10.30 8.19 7.25
C THR A 109 9.78 6.76 7.24
N VAL A 110 9.82 6.04 8.36
CA VAL A 110 9.21 4.70 8.45
C VAL A 110 7.67 4.79 8.41
N PHE A 111 7.08 5.71 9.17
CA PHE A 111 5.62 5.84 9.23
C PHE A 111 5.02 6.31 7.90
N ILE A 112 5.68 7.24 7.21
CA ILE A 112 5.27 7.68 5.88
C ILE A 112 5.40 6.53 4.88
N LEU A 113 6.47 5.73 4.96
CA LEU A 113 6.59 4.54 4.11
C LEU A 113 5.42 3.56 4.34
N HIS A 114 5.09 3.28 5.61
CA HIS A 114 3.99 2.40 5.96
C HIS A 114 2.62 2.92 5.50
N PHE A 115 2.43 4.23 5.50
CA PHE A 115 1.25 4.85 4.92
C PHE A 115 1.17 4.53 3.42
N PHE A 116 2.25 4.80 2.67
CA PHE A 116 2.28 4.54 1.23
C PHE A 116 2.17 3.06 0.87
N GLN A 117 2.66 2.15 1.70
CA GLN A 117 2.54 0.71 1.49
C GLN A 117 1.12 0.16 1.65
N LYS A 118 0.21 0.90 2.29
CA LYS A 118 -1.19 0.48 2.45
C LYS A 118 -2.10 0.90 1.32
N ILE A 119 -1.63 1.78 0.44
CA ILE A 119 -2.39 2.29 -0.70
C ILE A 119 -1.98 1.63 -2.03
N VAL A 120 -1.04 0.69 -1.98
CA VAL A 120 -0.59 -0.15 -3.10
C VAL A 120 -0.99 -1.60 -2.86
#